data_AF-A0A527I8S7-F1
#
_entry.id   AF-A0A527I8S7-F1
#
_cell.length_a   1.000
_cell.length_b   1.000
_cell.length_c   1.000
_cell.angle_alpha   90.00
_cell.angle_beta   90.00
_cell.angle_gamma   90.00
#
_symmetry.space_group_name_H-M   'P 1'
#
loop_
_entity.id
_entity.type
_entity.pdbx_description
1 polymer ?
#
loop_
_entity_poly.entity_id
_entity_poly.type
_entity_poly.pdbx_seq_one_letter_code
_entity_poly.pdbx_strand_id
1 'polypeptide(L)'
;ALFDLAPIVEISKASYDKLFSVNVAGTLFMLQAAARSMIAAGRGGRIINMASQAGRRGEALVGVYCATKAAVISLTQSAGLD
;
A
#
# COMPACT_ATOMS: atom_id res chain seq x y z
N ALA A 1 4.10 5.78 -5.33
CA ALA A 1 4.64 4.61 -4.62
C ALA A 1 6.16 4.60 -4.81
N LEU A 2 6.90 4.20 -3.78
CA LEU A 2 8.35 4.06 -3.82
C LEU A 2 8.74 2.60 -4.03
N PHE A 3 9.86 2.35 -4.71
CA PHE A 3 10.52 1.05 -4.77
C PHE A 3 12.02 1.23 -4.62
N ASP A 4 12.69 0.20 -4.13
CA ASP A 4 14.14 0.09 -4.03
C ASP A 4 14.57 -1.30 -4.54
N LEU A 5 15.83 -1.40 -4.93
CA LEU A 5 16.43 -2.65 -5.38
C LEU A 5 17.48 -3.08 -4.35
N ALA A 6 17.26 -4.24 -3.72
CA ALA A 6 18.20 -4.85 -2.80
C ALA A 6 17.99 -6.38 -2.75
N PRO A 7 19.07 -7.17 -2.76
CA PRO A 7 19.01 -8.56 -2.28
C PRO A 7 18.43 -8.60 -0.86
N ILE A 8 17.75 -9.70 -0.50
CA ILE A 8 17.10 -9.84 0.83
C ILE A 8 18.06 -9.55 1.98
N VAL A 9 19.31 -10.00 1.87
CA VAL A 9 20.35 -9.84 2.89
C VAL A 9 20.92 -8.42 3.00
N GLU A 10 20.60 -7.53 2.06
CA GLU A 10 21.09 -6.14 2.03
C GLU A 10 19.97 -5.11 2.30
N ILE A 11 18.75 -5.56 2.58
CA ILE A 11 17.64 -4.65 2.90
C ILE A 11 17.98 -3.88 4.18
N SER A 12 18.10 -2.56 4.06
CA SER A 12 18.28 -1.70 5.23
C SER A 12 16.94 -1.37 5.90
N LYS A 13 16.97 -1.25 7.23
CA LYS A 13 15.80 -0.82 8.01
C LYS A 13 15.27 0.55 7.56
N ALA A 14 16.16 1.48 7.24
CA ALA A 14 15.79 2.80 6.75
C ALA A 14 15.00 2.75 5.43
N SER A 15 15.40 1.87 4.50
CA SER A 15 14.66 1.69 3.25
C SER A 15 13.30 1.05 3.49
N TYR A 16 13.26 -0.01 4.31
CA TYR A 16 12.00 -0.64 4.74
C TYR A 16 11.02 0.38 5.32
N ASP A 17 11.47 1.17 6.30
CA ASP A 17 10.63 2.14 7.00
C ASP A 17 10.07 3.19 6.02
N LYS A 18 10.92 3.70 5.12
CA LYS A 18 10.52 4.67 4.10
C LYS A 18 9.48 4.10 3.13
N LEU A 19 9.67 2.87 2.66
CA LEU A 19 8.74 2.23 1.73
C LEU A 19 7.40 1.94 2.39
N PHE A 20 7.39 1.41 3.61
CA PHE A 20 6.14 1.14 4.35
C PHE A 20 5.42 2.43 4.76
N SER A 21 6.15 3.46 5.19
CA SER A 21 5.54 4.75 5.57
C SER A 21 4.81 5.38 4.39
N VAL A 22 5.38 5.30 3.18
CA VAL A 22 4.76 5.92 1.99
C VAL A 22 3.73 5.00 1.34
N ASN A 23 4.07 3.75 1.07
CA ASN A 23 3.22 2.86 0.28
C ASN A 23 2.06 2.26 1.06
N VAL A 24 2.23 2.03 2.37
CA VAL A 24 1.21 1.36 3.19
C VAL A 24 0.51 2.38 4.07
N ALA A 25 1.25 3.05 4.95
CA ALA A 25 0.65 4.01 5.87
C ALA A 25 0.02 5.20 5.11
N GLY A 26 0.75 5.75 4.13
CA GLY A 26 0.21 6.80 3.25
C GLY A 26 -1.10 6.39 2.56
N THR A 27 -1.17 5.17 2.00
CA THR A 27 -2.40 4.66 1.37
C THR A 27 -3.53 4.47 2.38
N LEU A 28 -3.26 3.86 3.54
CA LEU A 28 -4.26 3.65 4.60
C LEU A 28 -4.88 4.96 5.06
N PHE A 29 -4.06 5.94 5.44
CA PHE A 29 -4.56 7.18 6.01
C PHE A 29 -5.22 8.09 4.96
N MET A 30 -4.77 8.04 3.71
CA MET A 30 -5.46 8.72 2.61
C MET A 30 -6.82 8.10 2.30
N LEU A 31 -6.91 6.76 2.23
CA LEU A 31 -8.19 6.07 2.08
C LEU A 31 -9.13 6.47 3.21
N GLN A 32 -8.64 6.44 4.45
CA GLN A 32 -9.44 6.76 5.62
C GLN A 32 -9.98 8.21 5.57
N ALA A 33 -9.12 9.18 5.26
CA ALA A 33 -9.52 10.58 5.14
C ALA A 33 -10.54 10.80 4.01
N ALA A 34 -10.30 10.19 2.83
CA ALA A 34 -11.21 10.28 1.69
C ALA A 34 -12.57 9.65 2.00
N ALA A 35 -12.59 8.46 2.61
CA ALA A 35 -13.81 7.75 2.99
C ALA A 35 -14.65 8.58 3.97
N ARG A 36 -14.03 9.15 5.02
CA ARG A 36 -14.74 10.04 5.96
C ARG A 36 -15.36 11.25 5.25
N SER A 37 -14.63 11.87 4.31
CA SER A 37 -15.15 13.00 3.54
C SER A 37 -16.32 12.60 2.63
N MET A 38 -16.26 11.43 1.99
CA MET A 38 -17.33 10.92 1.11
C MET A 38 -18.61 10.61 1.90
N ILE A 39 -18.46 10.01 3.09
CA ILE A 39 -19.56 9.71 4.01
C ILE A 39 -20.22 11.01 4.48
N ALA A 40 -19.42 11.97 4.96
CA ALA A 40 -19.94 13.26 5.43
C ALA A 40 -20.69 14.04 4.34
N ALA A 41 -20.29 13.89 3.07
CA ALA A 41 -20.95 14.54 1.94
C ALA A 41 -22.26 13.87 1.50
N GLY A 42 -22.62 12.69 2.03
CA GLY A 42 -23.92 12.02 1.77
C GLY A 42 -24.14 11.50 0.34
N ARG A 43 -23.17 11.63 -0.55
CA ARG A 43 -23.25 11.21 -1.97
C ARG A 43 -22.47 9.93 -2.30
N GLY A 44 -21.81 9.34 -1.30
CA GLY A 44 -20.96 8.17 -1.45
C GLY A 44 -19.73 8.43 -2.33
N GLY A 45 -19.15 7.36 -2.86
CA GLY A 45 -18.01 7.44 -3.77
C GLY A 45 -17.37 6.09 -4.09
N ARG A 46 -16.19 6.17 -4.69
CA ARG A 46 -15.31 5.03 -5.00
C ARG A 46 -13.88 5.44 -4.70
N ILE A 47 -13.14 4.60 -3.99
CA ILE A 47 -11.71 4.78 -3.70
C ILE A 47 -10.95 3.69 -4.46
N ILE A 48 -9.97 4.08 -5.26
CA ILE A 48 -9.13 3.16 -6.02
C ILE A 48 -7.71 3.26 -5.48
N ASN A 49 -7.25 2.21 -4.80
CA ASN A 49 -5.87 2.11 -4.32
C ASN A 49 -4.99 1.42 -5.35
N MET A 50 -3.84 2.03 -5.65
CA MET A 50 -2.91 1.50 -6.64
C MET A 50 -1.94 0.47 -6.04
N ALA A 51 -2.22 -0.81 -6.28
CA ALA A 51 -1.33 -1.92 -5.94
C ALA A 51 -0.28 -2.19 -7.06
N SER A 52 0.08 -3.45 -7.30
CA SER A 52 0.94 -3.91 -8.39
C SER A 52 0.79 -5.42 -8.59
N GLN A 53 1.16 -5.95 -9.77
CA GLN A 53 1.34 -7.40 -9.96
C GLN A 53 2.40 -7.97 -9.00
N ALA A 54 3.41 -7.18 -8.65
CA ALA A 54 4.41 -7.50 -7.63
C ALA A 54 3.81 -7.72 -6.23
N GLY A 55 2.57 -7.31 -5.98
CA GLY A 55 1.84 -7.63 -4.75
C GLY A 55 1.18 -9.01 -4.75
N ARG A 56 1.08 -9.67 -5.91
CA ARG A 56 0.48 -11.01 -6.07
C ARG A 56 1.52 -12.13 -6.10
N ARG A 57 2.76 -11.81 -6.47
CA ARG A 57 3.91 -12.72 -6.41
C ARG A 57 5.18 -11.95 -6.13
N GLY A 58 6.17 -12.60 -5.50
CA GLY A 58 7.50 -12.03 -5.31
C GLY A 58 8.24 -11.84 -6.63
N GLU A 59 9.05 -10.79 -6.69
CA GLU A 59 9.98 -10.49 -7.77
C GLU A 59 11.37 -10.27 -7.16
N ALA A 60 12.42 -10.72 -7.87
CA ALA A 60 13.78 -10.61 -7.37
C ALA A 60 14.17 -9.13 -7.17
N LEU A 61 14.98 -8.86 -6.14
CA LEU A 61 15.50 -7.53 -5.78
C LEU A 61 14.48 -6.50 -5.27
N VAL A 62 13.17 -6.75 -5.36
CA VAL A 62 12.12 -5.80 -4.94
C VAL A 62 11.27 -6.32 -3.79
N GLY A 63 11.87 -7.09 -2.87
CA GLY A 63 11.15 -7.80 -1.81
C GLY A 63 10.28 -6.90 -0.92
N VAL A 64 10.81 -5.76 -0.46
CA VAL A 64 10.07 -4.79 0.37
C VAL A 64 8.92 -4.17 -0.43
N TYR A 65 9.16 -3.79 -1.68
CA TYR A 65 8.14 -3.26 -2.56
C TYR A 65 6.99 -4.27 -2.78
N CYS A 66 7.31 -5.53 -3.11
CA CYS A 66 6.33 -6.63 -3.21
C CYS A 66 5.48 -6.73 -1.94
N ALA A 67 6.10 -6.74 -0.77
CA ALA A 67 5.40 -6.80 0.52
C ALA A 67 4.45 -5.60 0.70
N THR A 68 4.90 -4.38 0.40
CA THR A 68 4.05 -3.18 0.51
C THR A 68 2.84 -3.26 -0.43
N LYS A 69 3.01 -3.82 -1.63
CA LYS A 69 1.93 -3.97 -2.61
C LYS A 69 0.96 -5.10 -2.25
N ALA A 70 1.44 -6.17 -1.64
CA ALA A 70 0.58 -7.20 -1.05
C ALA A 70 -0.28 -6.61 0.08
N ALA A 71 0.31 -5.79 0.95
CA ALA A 71 -0.41 -5.09 2.01
C ALA A 71 -1.51 -4.18 1.46
N VAL A 72 -1.25 -3.42 0.38
CA VAL A 72 -2.27 -2.57 -0.27
C VAL A 72 -3.42 -3.40 -0.86
N ILE A 73 -3.15 -4.59 -1.42
CA ILE A 73 -4.20 -5.48 -1.92
C ILE A 73 -5.12 -5.92 -0.77
N SER A 74 -4.54 -6.45 0.30
CA SER A 74 -5.30 -6.94 1.46
C SER A 74 -6.06 -5.82 2.17
N LEU A 75 -5.44 -4.65 2.31
CA LEU A 75 -6.08 -3.45 2.84
C LEU A 75 -7.30 -3.05 2.01
N THR A 76 -7.17 -3.04 0.68
CA THR A 76 -8.27 -2.65 -0.22
C THR A 76 -9.42 -3.64 -0.18
N GLN A 77 -9.11 -4.94 -0.10
CA GLN A 77 -10.13 -5.99 0.09
C GLN A 77 -10.87 -5.80 1.41
N SER A 78 -10.13 -5.58 2.51
CA SER A 78 -10.71 -5.38 3.83
C SER A 78 -11.61 -4.15 3.86
N ALA A 79 -11.17 -3.02 3.29
CA ALA A 79 -11.96 -1.80 3.20
C ALA A 79 -13.21 -1.92 2.29
N GLY A 80 -13.28 -2.94 1.43
CA GLY A 80 -14.47 -3.22 0.63
C GLY A 80 -15.49 -4.12 1.34
N LEU A 81 -15.12 -4.71 2.48
CA LEU A 81 -15.98 -5.56 3.31
C LEU A 81 -16.53 -4.83 4.55
N ASP A 82 -15.89 -3.72 4.93
CA ASP A 82 -16.34 -2.76 5.96
C ASP A 82 -17.42 -1.82 5.41
#